data_AF-A0A937E052-F1
#
_entry.id   AF-A0A937E052-F1
#
_cell.length_a   1.000
_cell.length_b   1.000
_cell.length_c   1.000
_cell.angle_alpha   90.00
_cell.angle_beta   90.00
_cell.angle_gamma   90.00
#
_symmetry.space_group_name_H-M   'P 1'
#
loop_
_entity.id
_entity.type
_entity.pdbx_description
1 polymer ?
#
loop_
_entity_poly.entity_id
_entity_poly.type
_entity_poly.pdbx_seq_one_letter_code
_entity_poly.pdbx_strand_id
1 'polypeptide(L)'
;MKSIASKISALLMLVVTLGSTGCIQDRFDQPPVNGSDPNITPTHSIADIKAMYSGTSVEFTDSMIISGIVNADDKSGNFYKVITMQDQSAGIAIRVDGNSLFNNYPVGRRIYIKLQGLVMGEYNGLIQLGGARTSGSTTEVEPIPQPLLDNFIIKGSLNNPLTPQVVTIGQLNNSMQNMLIRLDSVQFSAGDTNKTYANAVTQQSVNLTVQNCTQQSVILRNSGYADFAADKVPDGRGSLTAIYSVFGTDKQFLIRNTDDVQFTGPRCGSSGAPGTLIAIRDLRAMYTGSATAAPAGRKIKGTVISDRTANNLVSQNVIIQDATGGITVRFGGSHSLSLGQEVEIPLDGGTLTLYAQLMQLENMSASNVTVLGVNPVTPRVATIQQINDSISKWESTLVRINNATVTPGPTFGSSSGNQSMNDGTGSITLYTRAAATFASGAVPAGPATITGVVGRFNSTRQIQMRNASDVQ
;
A
#
# COMPACT_ATOMS: atom_id res chain seq x y z
N MET A 1 53.16 -36.03 -36.19
CA MET A 1 52.73 -34.95 -35.27
C MET A 1 51.21 -35.05 -35.09
N LYS A 2 50.71 -35.10 -33.83
CA LYS A 2 49.28 -35.15 -33.40
C LYS A 2 48.49 -36.41 -33.86
N SER A 3 47.62 -37.10 -33.11
CA SER A 3 47.30 -37.26 -31.66
C SER A 3 46.36 -38.49 -31.55
N ILE A 4 46.64 -39.61 -30.85
CA ILE A 4 46.29 -39.95 -29.43
C ILE A 4 44.78 -39.71 -29.12
N ALA A 5 43.93 -40.63 -28.59
CA ALA A 5 44.02 -41.96 -27.89
C ALA A 5 42.72 -42.82 -28.14
N SER A 6 42.59 -44.17 -27.96
CA SER A 6 42.62 -45.08 -26.77
C SER A 6 41.36 -45.05 -25.85
N LYS A 7 40.67 -46.14 -25.40
CA LYS A 7 40.71 -47.63 -25.62
C LYS A 7 39.49 -48.42 -25.01
N ILE A 8 38.91 -49.39 -25.76
CA ILE A 8 38.62 -50.83 -25.42
C ILE A 8 37.64 -51.31 -24.28
N SER A 9 36.78 -52.29 -24.67
CA SER A 9 36.11 -53.42 -23.95
C SER A 9 35.06 -53.28 -22.81
N ALA A 10 33.99 -54.09 -22.93
CA ALA A 10 33.57 -55.11 -21.94
C ALA A 10 32.61 -56.17 -22.57
N LEU A 11 32.58 -57.41 -22.05
CA LEU A 11 31.85 -58.57 -22.61
C LEU A 11 31.17 -59.42 -21.51
N LEU A 12 29.89 -59.75 -21.72
CA LEU A 12 29.07 -60.92 -21.31
C LEU A 12 29.50 -61.83 -20.11
N MET A 13 28.58 -62.07 -19.16
CA MET A 13 28.34 -63.43 -18.60
C MET A 13 26.96 -63.60 -17.90
N LEU A 14 26.47 -64.85 -17.81
CA LEU A 14 25.17 -65.30 -17.30
C LEU A 14 25.37 -66.40 -16.24
N VAL A 15 24.66 -66.38 -15.09
CA VAL A 15 24.58 -67.49 -14.10
C VAL A 15 23.15 -67.59 -13.52
N VAL A 16 22.79 -68.77 -12.98
CA VAL A 16 21.44 -69.33 -12.92
C VAL A 16 21.02 -69.74 -11.49
N THR A 17 19.78 -69.39 -11.10
CA THR A 17 18.86 -69.95 -10.05
C THR A 17 19.36 -70.48 -8.69
N LEU A 18 18.69 -70.11 -7.60
CA LEU A 18 17.70 -70.95 -6.87
C LEU A 18 16.96 -70.08 -5.81
N GLY A 19 15.77 -70.50 -5.34
CA GLY A 19 14.90 -69.68 -4.48
C GLY A 19 14.78 -70.15 -3.02
N SER A 20 14.17 -69.31 -2.19
CA SER A 20 13.71 -69.65 -0.83
C SER A 20 12.37 -68.99 -0.52
N THR A 21 11.39 -69.78 -0.12
CA THR A 21 10.08 -69.32 0.38
C THR A 21 10.20 -69.00 1.87
N GLY A 22 10.00 -67.75 2.28
CA GLY A 22 10.14 -67.39 3.70
C GLY A 22 10.10 -65.91 4.06
N CYS A 23 9.34 -65.09 3.35
CA CYS A 23 9.05 -63.73 3.82
C CYS A 23 7.73 -63.73 4.59
N ILE A 24 7.83 -63.69 5.92
CA ILE A 24 6.75 -63.22 6.78
C ILE A 24 6.38 -61.81 6.28
N GLN A 25 5.12 -61.60 5.90
CA GLN A 25 4.61 -60.24 5.73
C GLN A 25 4.41 -59.65 7.12
N ASP A 26 5.49 -59.10 7.68
CA ASP A 26 5.37 -58.08 8.70
C ASP A 26 4.62 -56.92 8.04
N ARG A 27 3.30 -56.91 8.24
CA ARG A 27 2.52 -55.69 8.14
C ARG A 27 2.98 -54.81 9.29
N PHE A 28 4.08 -54.11 9.07
CA PHE A 28 4.35 -52.86 9.76
C PHE A 28 3.12 -52.00 9.53
N ASP A 29 2.25 -51.92 10.54
CA ASP A 29 1.26 -50.86 10.62
C ASP A 29 2.05 -49.56 10.48
N GLN A 30 1.87 -48.90 9.33
CA GLN A 30 2.51 -47.62 9.12
C GLN A 30 2.05 -46.70 10.27
N PRO A 31 2.99 -46.07 10.99
CA PRO A 31 2.61 -45.15 12.05
C PRO A 31 1.65 -44.12 11.46
N PRO A 32 0.55 -43.76 12.18
CA PRO A 32 -0.51 -42.94 11.62
C PRO A 32 0.02 -41.71 10.90
N VAL A 33 -0.46 -41.47 9.69
CA VAL A 33 0.05 -40.40 8.81
C VAL A 33 -0.34 -39.04 9.40
N ASN A 34 0.50 -38.55 10.32
CA ASN A 34 0.39 -37.25 10.98
C ASN A 34 0.40 -36.14 9.94
N GLY A 35 -0.78 -35.71 9.49
CA GLY A 35 -0.95 -34.72 8.42
C GLY A 35 -1.81 -35.15 7.23
N SER A 36 -2.59 -36.22 7.34
CA SER A 36 -3.77 -36.45 6.47
C SER A 36 -5.04 -35.88 7.10
N ASP A 37 -6.03 -35.52 6.28
CA ASP A 37 -7.35 -35.10 6.78
C ASP A 37 -8.21 -36.32 7.14
N PRO A 38 -8.92 -36.29 8.29
CA PRO A 38 -9.85 -37.34 8.66
C PRO A 38 -11.08 -37.34 7.74
N ASN A 39 -11.76 -38.48 7.64
CA ASN A 39 -13.04 -38.58 6.91
C ASN A 39 -14.19 -37.95 7.72
N ILE A 40 -14.15 -36.63 7.89
CA ILE A 40 -15.10 -35.82 8.66
C ILE A 40 -15.58 -34.66 7.78
N THR A 41 -16.90 -34.55 7.62
CA THR A 41 -17.52 -33.44 6.90
C THR A 41 -17.93 -32.37 7.91
N PRO A 42 -17.48 -31.10 7.77
CA PRO A 42 -17.98 -29.99 8.56
C PRO A 42 -19.48 -29.79 8.32
N THR A 43 -20.25 -29.57 9.38
CA THR A 43 -21.70 -29.37 9.30
C THR A 43 -22.09 -27.90 9.14
N HIS A 44 -21.21 -26.99 9.55
CA HIS A 44 -21.40 -25.54 9.53
C HIS A 44 -20.10 -24.83 9.14
N SER A 45 -20.20 -23.61 8.63
CA SER A 45 -19.07 -22.69 8.51
C SER A 45 -18.82 -21.92 9.82
N ILE A 46 -17.68 -21.25 9.91
CA ILE A 46 -17.35 -20.40 11.05
C ILE A 46 -18.28 -19.17 11.11
N ALA A 47 -18.73 -18.65 9.96
CA ALA A 47 -19.72 -17.58 9.92
C ALA A 47 -21.10 -18.03 10.43
N ASP A 48 -21.55 -19.24 10.08
CA ASP A 48 -22.86 -19.77 10.52
C ASP A 48 -22.93 -19.84 12.05
N ILE A 49 -21.90 -20.36 12.71
CA ILE A 49 -21.89 -20.45 14.17
C ILE A 49 -21.79 -19.08 14.83
N LYS A 50 -21.01 -18.13 14.26
CA LYS A 50 -20.92 -16.76 14.78
C LYS A 50 -22.25 -16.01 14.65
N ALA A 51 -23.07 -16.32 13.65
CA ALA A 51 -24.41 -15.77 13.49
C ALA A 51 -25.40 -16.25 14.56
N MET A 52 -25.10 -17.34 15.29
CA MET A 52 -25.91 -17.80 16.42
C MET A 52 -25.73 -16.92 17.68
N TYR A 53 -24.69 -16.07 17.74
CA TYR A 53 -24.48 -15.16 18.87
C TYR A 53 -25.41 -13.94 18.78
N SER A 54 -26.40 -13.86 19.68
CA SER A 54 -27.38 -12.77 19.75
C SER A 54 -27.23 -11.88 20.99
N GLY A 55 -26.00 -11.70 21.49
CA GLY A 55 -25.71 -10.90 22.69
C GLY A 55 -25.64 -11.69 24.01
N THR A 56 -25.77 -13.01 23.95
CA THR A 56 -25.60 -13.95 25.08
C THR A 56 -24.77 -15.14 24.64
N SER A 57 -24.04 -15.75 25.56
CA SER A 57 -23.29 -16.99 25.30
C SER A 57 -24.19 -18.09 24.71
N VAL A 58 -23.62 -18.88 23.79
CA VAL A 58 -24.27 -20.01 23.13
C VAL A 58 -23.55 -21.28 23.57
N GLU A 59 -24.25 -22.15 24.31
CA GLU A 59 -23.78 -23.50 24.63
C GLU A 59 -24.24 -24.45 23.51
N PHE A 60 -23.30 -25.19 22.92
CA PHE A 60 -23.62 -26.13 21.85
C PHE A 60 -23.96 -27.50 22.44
N THR A 61 -25.24 -27.87 22.39
CA THR A 61 -25.74 -29.17 22.84
C THR A 61 -25.78 -30.22 21.72
N ASP A 62 -25.89 -29.78 20.46
CA ASP A 62 -25.93 -30.63 19.27
C ASP A 62 -24.53 -30.98 18.74
N SER A 63 -24.42 -32.12 18.06
CA SER A 63 -23.18 -32.60 17.44
C SER A 63 -22.81 -31.83 16.16
N MET A 64 -22.51 -30.54 16.29
CA MET A 64 -22.01 -29.69 15.21
C MET A 64 -20.48 -29.76 15.06
N ILE A 65 -19.99 -29.62 13.82
CA ILE A 65 -18.56 -29.61 13.50
C ILE A 65 -18.26 -28.44 12.55
N ILE A 66 -17.26 -27.64 12.88
CA ILE A 66 -16.63 -26.67 11.96
C ILE A 66 -15.23 -27.13 11.56
N SER A 67 -14.68 -26.62 10.46
CA SER A 67 -13.28 -26.83 10.09
C SER A 67 -12.67 -25.58 9.47
N GLY A 68 -11.35 -25.46 9.55
CA GLY A 68 -10.60 -24.33 9.05
C GLY A 68 -9.10 -24.56 9.27
N ILE A 69 -8.30 -23.59 8.83
CA ILE A 69 -6.84 -23.63 8.93
C ILE A 69 -6.40 -22.72 10.08
N VAL A 70 -5.50 -23.23 10.94
CA VAL A 70 -4.84 -22.44 11.98
C VAL A 70 -4.06 -21.31 11.33
N ASN A 71 -4.38 -20.07 11.70
CA ASN A 71 -3.76 -18.87 11.13
C ASN A 71 -2.75 -18.21 12.07
N ALA A 72 -2.87 -18.39 13.39
CA ALA A 72 -1.84 -18.10 14.39
C ALA A 72 -1.85 -19.12 15.54
N ASP A 73 -0.68 -19.28 16.16
CA ASP A 73 -0.40 -20.17 17.28
C ASP A 73 0.51 -19.48 18.32
N ASP A 74 0.79 -20.16 19.44
CA ASP A 74 1.55 -19.63 20.56
C ASP A 74 3.08 -19.65 20.38
N LYS A 75 3.61 -20.02 19.20
CA LYS A 75 5.03 -20.27 18.98
C LYS A 75 5.94 -19.09 19.33
N SER A 76 5.52 -17.88 19.01
CA SER A 76 6.24 -16.64 19.30
C SER A 76 5.87 -16.02 20.65
N GLY A 77 4.93 -16.58 21.40
CA GLY A 77 4.41 -15.99 22.64
C GLY A 77 3.45 -14.79 22.47
N ASN A 78 3.15 -14.35 21.24
CA ASN A 78 2.19 -13.25 21.03
C ASN A 78 0.73 -13.69 21.18
N PHE A 79 0.41 -14.94 20.82
CA PHE A 79 -0.92 -15.55 20.97
C PHE A 79 -0.91 -16.56 22.13
N TYR A 80 -1.07 -16.07 23.36
CA TYR A 80 -1.02 -16.92 24.56
C TYR A 80 -2.38 -17.59 24.85
N LYS A 81 -2.36 -18.91 25.12
CA LYS A 81 -3.55 -19.69 25.54
C LYS A 81 -4.75 -19.58 24.58
N VAL A 82 -4.44 -19.47 23.28
CA VAL A 82 -5.41 -19.36 22.21
C VAL A 82 -4.88 -20.02 20.93
N ILE A 83 -5.77 -20.68 20.19
CA ILE A 83 -5.55 -21.08 18.80
C ILE A 83 -6.50 -20.26 17.96
N THR A 84 -6.02 -19.56 16.92
CA THR A 84 -6.91 -18.87 15.97
C THR A 84 -6.95 -19.61 14.64
N MET A 85 -8.14 -19.75 14.08
CA MET A 85 -8.38 -20.43 12.81
C MET A 85 -9.38 -19.68 11.94
N GLN A 86 -9.32 -19.92 10.64
CA GLN A 86 -10.28 -19.38 9.67
C GLN A 86 -10.67 -20.41 8.62
N ASP A 87 -11.87 -20.26 8.08
CA ASP A 87 -12.29 -20.87 6.82
C ASP A 87 -12.40 -19.78 5.73
N GLN A 88 -13.22 -20.00 4.70
CA GLN A 88 -13.49 -19.00 3.65
C GLN A 88 -14.53 -17.93 4.07
N SER A 89 -15.22 -18.14 5.19
CA SER A 89 -16.36 -17.33 5.64
C SER A 89 -15.99 -16.37 6.79
N ALA A 90 -15.22 -16.82 7.77
CA ALA A 90 -14.85 -16.06 8.96
C ALA A 90 -13.65 -16.66 9.71
N GLY A 91 -13.13 -15.92 10.69
CA GLY A 91 -12.20 -16.40 11.70
C GLY A 91 -12.83 -16.57 13.09
N ILE A 92 -12.26 -17.46 13.90
CA ILE A 92 -12.62 -17.68 15.31
C ILE A 92 -11.37 -17.91 16.17
N ALA A 93 -11.42 -17.46 17.42
CA ALA A 93 -10.44 -17.74 18.45
C ALA A 93 -10.93 -18.85 19.38
N ILE A 94 -10.09 -19.84 19.67
CA ILE A 94 -10.38 -20.96 20.57
C ILE A 94 -9.51 -20.81 21.81
N ARG A 95 -10.15 -20.60 22.96
CA ARG A 95 -9.48 -20.43 24.26
C ARG A 95 -9.11 -21.79 24.83
N VAL A 96 -7.84 -21.94 25.22
CA VAL A 96 -7.29 -23.22 25.71
C VAL A 96 -6.37 -22.98 26.91
N ASP A 97 -6.47 -23.79 27.96
CA ASP A 97 -5.52 -23.75 29.08
C ASP A 97 -4.36 -24.71 28.77
N GLY A 98 -3.50 -24.27 27.86
CA GLY A 98 -2.37 -25.06 27.37
C GLY A 98 -1.25 -24.21 26.78
N ASN A 99 -0.06 -24.81 26.69
CA ASN A 99 1.18 -24.18 26.21
C ASN A 99 1.87 -25.06 25.17
N SER A 100 2.72 -24.45 24.34
CA SER A 100 3.40 -25.12 23.21
C SER A 100 2.42 -25.76 22.22
N LEU A 101 1.29 -25.09 22.01
CA LEU A 101 0.19 -25.51 21.15
C LEU A 101 0.66 -25.70 19.70
N PHE A 102 1.59 -24.86 19.25
CA PHE A 102 2.23 -24.91 17.93
C PHE A 102 2.84 -26.28 17.56
N ASN A 103 3.20 -27.13 18.54
CA ASN A 103 3.70 -28.48 18.26
C ASN A 103 2.61 -29.41 17.70
N ASN A 104 1.35 -29.22 18.11
CA ASN A 104 0.20 -30.01 17.67
C ASN A 104 -0.62 -29.27 16.60
N TYR A 105 -0.71 -27.95 16.73
CA TYR A 105 -1.56 -27.05 15.98
C TYR A 105 -0.75 -25.89 15.36
N PRO A 106 0.29 -26.17 14.55
CA PRO A 106 1.06 -25.12 13.90
C PRO A 106 0.21 -24.35 12.88
N VAL A 107 0.56 -23.09 12.61
CA VAL A 107 0.04 -22.32 11.46
C VAL A 107 0.08 -23.15 10.17
N GLY A 108 -1.03 -23.16 9.43
CA GLY A 108 -1.20 -23.98 8.23
C GLY A 108 -1.72 -25.40 8.49
N ARG A 109 -1.95 -25.80 9.75
CA ARG A 109 -2.68 -27.04 10.06
C ARG A 109 -4.18 -26.86 9.85
N ARG A 110 -4.84 -27.79 9.16
CA ARG A 110 -6.30 -27.95 9.21
C ARG A 110 -6.71 -28.58 10.53
N ILE A 111 -7.71 -28.02 11.18
CA ILE A 111 -8.35 -28.60 12.36
C ILE A 111 -9.86 -28.66 12.19
N TYR A 112 -10.49 -29.57 12.92
CA TYR A 112 -11.93 -29.76 12.97
C TYR A 112 -12.35 -29.64 14.44
N ILE A 113 -13.32 -28.78 14.74
CA ILE A 113 -13.81 -28.56 16.10
C ILE A 113 -15.18 -29.20 16.24
N LYS A 114 -15.31 -30.19 17.12
CA LYS A 114 -16.61 -30.64 17.63
C LYS A 114 -17.09 -29.60 18.62
N LEU A 115 -18.26 -29.03 18.36
CA LEU A 115 -18.80 -27.95 19.18
C LEU A 115 -19.56 -28.46 20.40
N GLN A 116 -20.12 -29.68 20.36
CA GLN A 116 -20.90 -30.25 21.46
C GLN A 116 -20.15 -30.21 22.80
N GLY A 117 -20.71 -29.51 23.80
CA GLY A 117 -20.09 -29.29 25.12
C GLY A 117 -19.13 -28.10 25.19
N LEU A 118 -18.95 -27.35 24.10
CA LEU A 118 -18.27 -26.05 24.09
C LEU A 118 -19.27 -24.90 24.16
N VAL A 119 -18.75 -23.74 24.54
CA VAL A 119 -19.49 -22.47 24.60
C VAL A 119 -18.81 -21.45 23.71
N MET A 120 -19.61 -20.76 22.90
CA MET A 120 -19.22 -19.53 22.22
C MET A 120 -19.75 -18.33 22.99
N GLY A 121 -18.94 -17.30 23.12
CA GLY A 121 -19.30 -16.05 23.77
C GLY A 121 -18.42 -14.90 23.29
N GLU A 122 -18.57 -13.76 23.93
CA GLU A 122 -17.92 -12.51 23.53
C GLU A 122 -17.06 -11.99 24.69
N TYR A 123 -15.90 -11.42 24.37
CA TYR A 123 -15.06 -10.73 25.33
C TYR A 123 -14.52 -9.42 24.74
N ASN A 124 -15.05 -8.30 25.23
CA ASN A 124 -14.79 -6.96 24.75
C ASN A 124 -14.90 -6.86 23.21
N GLY A 125 -16.05 -7.24 22.67
CA GLY A 125 -16.38 -7.19 21.24
C GLY A 125 -15.84 -8.34 20.40
N LEU A 126 -14.94 -9.19 20.92
CA LEU A 126 -14.38 -10.33 20.19
C LEU A 126 -15.14 -11.63 20.48
N ILE A 127 -15.71 -12.25 19.44
CA ILE A 127 -16.32 -13.58 19.56
C ILE A 127 -15.24 -14.66 19.65
N GLN A 128 -15.38 -15.56 20.62
CA GLN A 128 -14.45 -16.64 20.96
C GLN A 128 -15.19 -17.92 21.38
N LEU A 129 -14.53 -19.06 21.23
CA LEU A 129 -15.01 -20.40 21.61
C LEU A 129 -14.14 -20.95 22.76
N GLY A 130 -14.71 -21.77 23.64
CA GLY A 130 -13.97 -22.46 24.69
C GLY A 130 -14.84 -23.46 25.46
N GLY A 131 -14.36 -23.90 26.62
CA GLY A 131 -15.13 -24.72 27.56
C GLY A 131 -16.23 -23.93 28.26
N ALA A 132 -17.11 -24.65 28.96
CA ALA A 132 -18.27 -24.10 29.64
C ALA A 132 -18.02 -23.88 31.14
N ARG A 133 -18.06 -22.61 31.58
CA ARG A 133 -18.13 -22.27 33.02
C ARG A 133 -19.52 -21.76 33.37
N THR A 134 -20.32 -22.56 34.08
CA THR A 134 -21.59 -22.09 34.64
C THR A 134 -21.37 -21.44 36.01
N SER A 135 -21.80 -20.20 36.18
CA SER A 135 -21.71 -19.44 37.43
C SER A 135 -23.10 -18.91 37.82
N GLY A 136 -23.88 -19.73 38.52
CA GLY A 136 -25.28 -19.43 38.78
C GLY A 136 -26.13 -19.70 37.53
N SER A 137 -26.77 -18.68 36.97
CA SER A 137 -27.58 -18.78 35.75
C SER A 137 -26.88 -18.30 34.48
N THR A 138 -25.61 -17.90 34.53
CA THR A 138 -24.81 -17.55 33.34
C THR A 138 -23.83 -18.66 33.01
N THR A 139 -23.72 -18.99 31.72
CA THR A 139 -22.64 -19.81 31.17
C THR A 139 -21.67 -18.90 30.43
N GLU A 140 -20.39 -18.97 30.78
CA GLU A 140 -19.31 -18.16 30.22
C GLU A 140 -18.26 -19.04 29.54
N VAL A 141 -17.49 -18.43 28.62
CA VAL A 141 -16.38 -19.11 27.94
C VAL A 141 -15.18 -19.19 28.87
N GLU A 142 -14.79 -20.40 29.25
CA GLU A 142 -13.50 -20.68 29.89
C GLU A 142 -12.51 -21.36 28.91
N PRO A 143 -11.19 -21.31 29.17
CA PRO A 143 -10.23 -21.99 28.31
C PRO A 143 -10.34 -23.52 28.46
N ILE A 144 -10.40 -24.26 27.35
CA ILE A 144 -10.45 -25.73 27.36
C ILE A 144 -9.14 -26.28 27.96
N PRO A 145 -9.16 -27.09 29.04
CA PRO A 145 -7.95 -27.68 29.61
C PRO A 145 -7.16 -28.50 28.59
N GLN A 146 -5.83 -28.33 28.53
CA GLN A 146 -4.96 -29.02 27.56
C GLN A 146 -5.21 -30.55 27.44
N PRO A 147 -5.41 -31.32 28.54
CA PRO A 147 -5.70 -32.76 28.44
C PRO A 147 -7.03 -33.11 27.76
N LEU A 148 -7.96 -32.16 27.65
CA LEU A 148 -9.28 -32.36 27.04
C LEU A 148 -9.33 -31.90 25.57
N LEU A 149 -8.26 -31.29 25.03
CA LEU A 149 -8.29 -30.73 23.67
C LEU A 149 -8.59 -31.78 22.61
N ASP A 150 -8.02 -32.98 22.70
CA ASP A 150 -8.24 -34.03 21.70
C ASP A 150 -9.68 -34.60 21.71
N ASN A 151 -10.50 -34.29 22.72
CA ASN A 151 -11.93 -34.61 22.70
C ASN A 151 -12.69 -33.73 21.68
N PHE A 152 -12.30 -32.45 21.60
CA PHE A 152 -12.98 -31.41 20.83
C PHE A 152 -12.27 -31.09 19.50
N ILE A 153 -10.94 -31.07 19.48
CA ILE A 153 -10.12 -30.66 18.34
C ILE A 153 -9.53 -31.89 17.65
N ILE A 154 -10.02 -32.21 16.45
CA ILE A 154 -9.44 -33.25 15.61
C ILE A 154 -8.42 -32.62 14.67
N LYS A 155 -7.21 -33.18 14.71
CA LYS A 155 -6.03 -32.80 13.93
C LYS A 155 -6.16 -33.30 12.49
N GLY A 156 -6.22 -32.38 11.53
CA GLY A 156 -6.21 -32.69 10.09
C GLY A 156 -4.85 -32.49 9.44
N SER A 157 -4.86 -32.17 8.15
CA SER A 157 -3.70 -32.03 7.29
C SER A 157 -2.78 -30.87 7.68
N LEU A 158 -1.48 -31.02 7.36
CA LEU A 158 -0.46 -30.00 7.58
C LEU A 158 -0.19 -29.21 6.29
N ASN A 159 0.47 -28.06 6.42
CA ASN A 159 0.96 -27.25 5.29
C ASN A 159 -0.13 -26.77 4.31
N ASN A 160 -1.32 -26.43 4.80
CA ASN A 160 -2.34 -25.71 4.04
C ASN A 160 -1.99 -24.20 4.06
N PRO A 161 -1.51 -23.59 2.95
CA PRO A 161 -1.19 -22.16 2.95
C PRO A 161 -2.46 -21.31 2.99
N LEU A 162 -2.46 -20.28 3.83
CA LEU A 162 -3.49 -19.25 3.83
C LEU A 162 -3.03 -18.04 3.01
N THR A 163 -3.88 -17.58 2.09
CA THR A 163 -3.70 -16.29 1.41
C THR A 163 -4.34 -15.20 2.26
N PRO A 164 -3.59 -14.18 2.72
CA PRO A 164 -4.16 -13.07 3.47
C PRO A 164 -5.19 -12.28 2.66
N GLN A 165 -6.29 -11.86 3.29
CA GLN A 165 -7.25 -10.97 2.64
C GLN A 165 -6.69 -9.54 2.59
N VAL A 166 -6.48 -9.00 1.40
CA VAL A 166 -5.98 -7.63 1.21
C VAL A 166 -7.12 -6.64 1.38
N VAL A 167 -6.97 -5.69 2.31
CA VAL A 167 -7.96 -4.63 2.59
C VAL A 167 -7.28 -3.29 2.92
N THR A 168 -8.06 -2.22 2.96
CA THR A 168 -7.69 -0.92 3.52
C THR A 168 -8.16 -0.78 4.96
N ILE A 169 -7.51 0.10 5.74
CA ILE A 169 -7.90 0.41 7.14
C ILE A 169 -9.39 0.78 7.25
N GLY A 170 -9.94 1.49 6.27
CA GLY A 170 -11.36 1.89 6.24
C GLY A 170 -12.36 0.74 6.06
N GLN A 171 -11.94 -0.41 5.52
CA GLN A 171 -12.81 -1.56 5.26
C GLN A 171 -12.93 -2.52 6.46
N LEU A 172 -12.08 -2.37 7.48
CA LEU A 172 -12.04 -3.23 8.66
C LEU A 172 -13.37 -3.19 9.43
N ASN A 173 -13.94 -4.35 9.72
CA ASN A 173 -15.23 -4.50 10.40
C ASN A 173 -15.33 -5.89 11.09
N ASN A 174 -16.38 -6.09 11.90
CA ASN A 174 -16.48 -7.26 12.79
C ASN A 174 -16.59 -8.63 12.07
N SER A 175 -16.98 -8.69 10.79
CA SER A 175 -16.95 -9.96 10.04
C SER A 175 -15.54 -10.55 9.94
N MET A 176 -14.52 -9.70 9.86
CA MET A 176 -13.11 -10.07 9.66
C MET A 176 -12.40 -10.55 10.93
N GLN A 177 -13.08 -10.61 12.08
CA GLN A 177 -12.46 -10.99 13.37
C GLN A 177 -11.76 -12.36 13.28
N ASN A 178 -10.55 -12.41 13.84
CA ASN A 178 -9.63 -13.56 13.84
C ASN A 178 -9.21 -14.05 12.44
N MET A 179 -9.35 -13.25 11.38
CA MET A 179 -8.84 -13.56 10.04
C MET A 179 -7.44 -12.98 9.81
N LEU A 180 -6.68 -13.65 8.94
CA LEU A 180 -5.38 -13.21 8.42
C LEU A 180 -5.61 -12.17 7.33
N ILE A 181 -5.33 -10.91 7.67
CA ILE A 181 -5.55 -9.74 6.82
C ILE A 181 -4.19 -9.16 6.41
N ARG A 182 -4.13 -8.56 5.22
CA ARG A 182 -2.99 -7.78 4.74
C ARG A 182 -3.40 -6.32 4.49
N LEU A 183 -2.63 -5.40 5.04
CA LEU A 183 -2.66 -3.97 4.73
C LEU A 183 -1.42 -3.61 3.92
N ASP A 184 -1.59 -2.96 2.77
CA ASP A 184 -0.49 -2.47 1.94
C ASP A 184 -0.28 -0.95 2.11
N SER A 185 0.95 -0.49 1.86
CA SER A 185 1.38 0.92 1.95
C SER A 185 1.15 1.59 3.32
N VAL A 186 1.36 0.85 4.40
CA VAL A 186 1.28 1.31 5.78
C VAL A 186 2.66 1.39 6.45
N GLN A 187 2.74 2.15 7.54
CA GLN A 187 3.94 2.38 8.35
C GLN A 187 3.58 2.57 9.82
N PHE A 188 4.54 2.43 10.74
CA PHE A 188 4.36 2.92 12.12
C PHE A 188 4.26 4.45 12.14
N SER A 189 3.51 5.01 13.10
CA SER A 189 3.49 6.47 13.33
C SER A 189 4.89 6.99 13.67
N ALA A 190 5.18 8.26 13.39
CA ALA A 190 6.50 8.83 13.66
C ALA A 190 6.87 8.85 15.17
N GLY A 191 5.88 8.80 16.07
CA GLY A 191 6.11 8.66 17.50
C GLY A 191 6.40 7.24 17.97
N ASP A 192 6.16 6.24 17.10
CA ASP A 192 6.35 4.82 17.42
C ASP A 192 7.64 4.22 16.84
N THR A 193 8.30 4.87 15.87
CA THR A 193 9.47 4.29 15.16
C THR A 193 10.72 4.13 16.01
N ASN A 194 10.76 4.71 17.21
CA ASN A 194 11.80 4.49 18.21
C ASN A 194 11.40 3.53 19.35
N LYS A 195 10.23 2.88 19.22
CA LYS A 195 9.75 1.87 20.17
C LYS A 195 10.11 0.46 19.72
N THR A 196 9.95 -0.47 20.65
CA THR A 196 9.97 -1.92 20.43
C THR A 196 8.54 -2.45 20.25
N TYR A 197 8.38 -3.68 19.79
CA TYR A 197 7.05 -4.28 19.60
C TYR A 197 6.24 -4.41 20.89
N ALA A 198 6.90 -4.66 22.03
CA ALA A 198 6.31 -4.63 23.37
C ALA A 198 7.38 -4.32 24.44
N ASN A 199 7.05 -4.41 25.73
CA ASN A 199 8.05 -4.32 26.80
C ASN A 199 8.41 -5.71 27.30
N ALA A 200 9.55 -6.24 26.85
CA ALA A 200 10.06 -7.55 27.25
C ALA A 200 10.53 -7.61 28.72
N VAL A 201 10.93 -6.48 29.32
CA VAL A 201 11.48 -6.42 30.68
C VAL A 201 10.36 -6.46 31.73
N THR A 202 9.29 -5.70 31.53
CA THR A 202 8.11 -5.71 32.41
C THR A 202 7.02 -6.67 31.96
N GLN A 203 7.24 -7.37 30.83
CA GLN A 203 6.29 -8.27 30.17
C GLN A 203 4.94 -7.61 29.82
N GLN A 204 4.93 -6.28 29.67
CA GLN A 204 3.74 -5.50 29.34
C GLN A 204 3.49 -5.44 27.83
N SER A 205 2.25 -5.72 27.44
CA SER A 205 1.79 -5.50 26.06
C SER A 205 1.82 -4.02 25.69
N VAL A 206 2.18 -3.71 24.45
CA VAL A 206 2.19 -2.33 23.91
C VAL A 206 1.22 -2.23 22.74
N ASN A 207 0.54 -1.09 22.65
CA ASN A 207 -0.21 -0.67 21.47
C ASN A 207 0.66 0.32 20.67
N LEU A 208 0.92 0.00 19.41
CA LEU A 208 1.60 0.83 18.43
C LEU A 208 0.59 1.33 17.39
N THR A 209 0.81 2.51 16.83
CA THR A 209 -0.06 3.07 15.79
C THR A 209 0.51 2.73 14.41
N VAL A 210 -0.24 1.96 13.62
CA VAL A 210 0.03 1.73 12.20
C VAL A 210 -0.87 2.65 11.38
N GLN A 211 -0.31 3.35 10.38
CA GLN A 211 -1.02 4.34 9.58
C GLN A 211 -0.68 4.25 8.10
N ASN A 212 -1.60 4.67 7.23
CA ASN A 212 -1.33 4.90 5.81
C ASN A 212 -0.88 6.35 5.53
N CYS A 213 -0.53 6.66 4.27
CA CYS A 213 -0.12 8.02 3.90
C CYS A 213 -1.25 9.07 3.93
N THR A 214 -2.52 8.67 4.09
CA THR A 214 -3.65 9.58 4.31
C THR A 214 -4.01 9.72 5.79
N GLN A 215 -3.11 9.30 6.70
CA GLN A 215 -3.26 9.39 8.16
C GLN A 215 -4.46 8.63 8.76
N GLN A 216 -5.05 7.68 8.04
CA GLN A 216 -5.93 6.68 8.66
C GLN A 216 -5.04 5.71 9.45
N SER A 217 -5.48 5.34 10.66
CA SER A 217 -4.70 4.53 11.58
C SER A 217 -5.46 3.33 12.14
N VAL A 218 -4.72 2.35 12.62
CA VAL A 218 -5.17 1.15 13.33
C VAL A 218 -4.13 0.76 14.37
N ILE A 219 -4.56 0.09 15.45
CA ILE A 219 -3.64 -0.38 16.49
C ILE A 219 -2.95 -1.67 16.02
N LEU A 220 -1.63 -1.75 16.21
CA LEU A 220 -0.92 -3.03 16.30
C LEU A 220 -0.59 -3.28 17.78
N ARG A 221 -1.15 -4.33 18.36
CA ARG A 221 -0.95 -4.72 19.76
C ARG A 221 -0.11 -5.98 19.83
N ASN A 222 0.95 -5.96 20.64
CA ASN A 222 1.75 -7.17 20.89
C ASN A 222 2.02 -7.37 22.38
N SER A 223 2.23 -8.62 22.76
CA SER A 223 2.53 -9.11 24.10
C SER A 223 3.97 -8.82 24.51
N GLY A 224 4.19 -8.42 25.77
CA GLY A 224 5.54 -8.37 26.34
C GLY A 224 6.16 -9.74 26.58
N TYR A 225 5.40 -10.82 26.40
CA TYR A 225 5.89 -12.20 26.40
C TYR A 225 6.27 -12.71 25.00
N ALA A 226 6.12 -11.89 23.95
CA ALA A 226 6.52 -12.28 22.61
C ALA A 226 8.06 -12.39 22.52
N ASP A 227 8.59 -13.36 21.77
CA ASP A 227 10.04 -13.52 21.55
C ASP A 227 10.65 -12.29 20.85
N PHE A 228 9.90 -11.67 19.94
CA PHE A 228 10.22 -10.39 19.29
C PHE A 228 9.84 -9.14 20.12
N ALA A 229 9.41 -9.26 21.37
CA ALA A 229 8.92 -8.11 22.16
C ALA A 229 9.96 -6.99 22.27
N ALA A 230 11.24 -7.34 22.41
CA ALA A 230 12.35 -6.39 22.51
C ALA A 230 12.84 -5.83 21.16
N ASP A 231 12.34 -6.35 20.02
CA ASP A 231 12.80 -5.93 18.70
C ASP A 231 12.30 -4.52 18.38
N LYS A 232 13.20 -3.67 17.86
CA LYS A 232 12.85 -2.33 17.39
C LYS A 232 11.94 -2.43 16.17
N VAL A 233 10.87 -1.64 16.14
CA VAL A 233 9.98 -1.58 14.97
C VAL A 233 10.71 -0.95 13.77
N PRO A 234 10.46 -1.42 12.52
CA PRO A 234 11.08 -0.86 11.33
C PRO A 234 10.63 0.59 11.04
N ASP A 235 11.59 1.47 10.79
CA ASP A 235 11.39 2.90 10.46
C ASP A 235 11.11 3.11 8.96
N GLY A 236 10.21 2.29 8.40
CA GLY A 236 9.87 2.29 6.98
C GLY A 236 8.37 2.19 6.73
N ARG A 237 8.01 1.95 5.47
CA ARG A 237 6.65 1.72 4.97
C ARG A 237 6.64 0.45 4.11
N GLY A 238 5.54 -0.28 4.14
CA GLY A 238 5.32 -1.40 3.24
C GLY A 238 4.03 -2.11 3.59
N SER A 239 4.10 -3.41 3.85
CA SER A 239 2.92 -4.23 4.13
C SER A 239 2.93 -4.87 5.51
N LEU A 240 1.78 -4.85 6.17
CA LEU A 240 1.50 -5.56 7.41
C LEU A 240 0.58 -6.73 7.07
N THR A 241 0.96 -7.95 7.45
CA THR A 241 0.10 -9.14 7.42
C THR A 241 -0.15 -9.54 8.87
N ALA A 242 -1.39 -9.66 9.33
CA ALA A 242 -1.66 -9.86 10.76
C ALA A 242 -3.05 -10.47 11.02
N ILE A 243 -3.27 -10.98 12.23
CA ILE A 243 -4.60 -11.42 12.67
C ILE A 243 -5.39 -10.20 13.13
N TYR A 244 -6.55 -9.96 12.51
CA TYR A 244 -7.45 -8.88 12.91
C TYR A 244 -8.22 -9.25 14.19
N SER A 245 -8.32 -8.30 15.11
CA SER A 245 -9.00 -8.44 16.40
C SER A 245 -9.71 -7.13 16.78
N VAL A 246 -10.59 -7.21 17.78
CA VAL A 246 -11.35 -6.09 18.33
C VAL A 246 -11.21 -6.11 19.85
N PHE A 247 -11.14 -4.95 20.48
CA PHE A 247 -11.22 -4.81 21.93
C PHE A 247 -12.06 -3.58 22.30
N GLY A 248 -13.27 -3.81 22.82
CA GLY A 248 -14.29 -2.79 22.95
C GLY A 248 -14.68 -2.25 21.57
N THR A 249 -14.43 -0.97 21.33
CA THR A 249 -14.58 -0.36 20.00
C THR A 249 -13.30 -0.31 19.18
N ASP A 250 -12.15 -0.67 19.78
CA ASP A 250 -10.85 -0.54 19.14
C ASP A 250 -10.61 -1.65 18.13
N LYS A 251 -10.27 -1.25 16.90
CA LYS A 251 -9.81 -2.13 15.84
C LYS A 251 -8.31 -2.33 15.99
N GLN A 252 -7.88 -3.59 16.12
CA GLN A 252 -6.49 -3.91 16.40
C GLN A 252 -5.98 -5.12 15.59
N PHE A 253 -4.67 -5.20 15.46
CA PHE A 253 -3.95 -6.31 14.85
C PHE A 253 -2.98 -6.93 15.84
N LEU A 254 -2.73 -8.24 15.68
CA LEU A 254 -1.64 -8.96 16.32
C LEU A 254 -0.82 -9.68 15.23
N ILE A 255 0.50 -9.47 15.22
CA ILE A 255 1.42 -10.18 14.30
C ILE A 255 1.85 -11.53 14.88
N ARG A 256 2.16 -12.49 14.02
CA ARG A 256 2.59 -13.83 14.45
C ARG A 256 4.07 -13.86 14.76
N ASN A 257 4.86 -13.09 14.02
CA ASN A 257 6.28 -12.86 14.21
C ASN A 257 6.66 -11.55 13.48
N THR A 258 7.94 -11.22 13.37
CA THR A 258 8.39 -10.00 12.66
C THR A 258 8.32 -10.08 11.13
N ASP A 259 8.28 -11.29 10.53
CA ASP A 259 8.13 -11.47 9.07
C ASP A 259 6.80 -10.92 8.54
N ASP A 260 5.79 -10.88 9.40
CA ASP A 260 4.49 -10.26 9.13
C ASP A 260 4.57 -8.73 8.90
N VAL A 261 5.71 -8.08 9.21
CA VAL A 261 5.93 -6.63 9.05
C VAL A 261 7.02 -6.31 8.02
N GLN A 262 6.62 -6.16 6.76
CA GLN A 262 7.53 -5.89 5.64
C GLN A 262 7.60 -4.39 5.32
N PHE A 263 8.12 -3.60 6.26
CA PHE A 263 8.23 -2.13 6.15
C PHE A 263 9.62 -1.69 5.65
N THR A 264 10.03 -2.19 4.49
CA THR A 264 11.36 -1.96 3.91
C THR A 264 11.46 -0.75 2.98
N GLY A 265 10.32 -0.17 2.59
CA GLY A 265 10.25 1.02 1.77
C GLY A 265 10.38 2.33 2.58
N PRO A 266 10.59 3.46 1.90
CA PRO A 266 10.65 4.78 2.53
C PRO A 266 9.27 5.20 3.06
N ARG A 267 9.28 5.98 4.14
CA ARG A 267 8.09 6.46 4.82
C ARG A 267 7.32 7.49 3.97
N CYS A 268 6.02 7.60 4.21
CA CYS A 268 5.19 8.69 3.74
C CYS A 268 5.83 10.03 4.16
N GLY A 269 6.09 10.92 3.21
CA GLY A 269 6.74 12.21 3.49
C GLY A 269 8.26 12.18 3.62
N SER A 270 8.91 11.02 3.47
CA SER A 270 10.37 10.95 3.30
C SER A 270 10.74 11.18 1.84
N SER A 271 11.65 12.14 1.63
CA SER A 271 12.34 12.33 0.35
C SER A 271 13.17 11.09 -0.02
N GLY A 272 13.17 10.73 -1.31
CA GLY A 272 14.15 9.77 -1.84
C GLY A 272 13.72 8.30 -1.96
N ALA A 273 12.45 8.02 -2.29
CA ALA A 273 12.11 6.69 -2.78
C ALA A 273 12.82 6.37 -4.12
N PRO A 274 13.32 5.13 -4.34
CA PRO A 274 13.54 4.60 -5.67
C PRO A 274 12.18 4.28 -6.33
N GLY A 275 11.33 5.30 -6.45
CA GLY A 275 10.10 5.18 -7.21
C GLY A 275 10.44 4.86 -8.66
N THR A 276 9.73 3.92 -9.27
CA THR A 276 9.99 3.61 -10.69
C THR A 276 9.58 4.82 -11.53
N LEU A 277 10.49 5.30 -12.38
CA LEU A 277 10.22 6.47 -13.21
C LEU A 277 8.98 6.23 -14.09
N ILE A 278 8.06 7.19 -14.14
CA ILE A 278 6.98 7.25 -15.13
C ILE A 278 7.18 8.54 -15.95
N ALA A 279 6.95 8.45 -17.26
CA ALA A 279 6.96 9.65 -18.11
C ALA A 279 5.78 10.55 -17.75
N ILE A 280 5.96 11.87 -17.85
CA ILE A 280 4.89 12.83 -17.53
C ILE A 280 3.65 12.59 -18.40
N ARG A 281 3.81 12.26 -19.69
CA ARG A 281 2.70 11.87 -20.57
C ARG A 281 1.92 10.66 -20.03
N ASP A 282 2.62 9.65 -19.53
CA ASP A 282 2.00 8.39 -19.10
C ASP A 282 1.30 8.56 -17.74
N LEU A 283 1.83 9.41 -16.86
CA LEU A 283 1.11 9.90 -15.68
C LEU A 283 -0.17 10.65 -16.08
N ARG A 284 -0.08 11.62 -17.00
CA ARG A 284 -1.24 12.38 -17.49
C ARG A 284 -2.33 11.49 -18.08
N ALA A 285 -1.94 10.41 -18.76
CA ALA A 285 -2.87 9.43 -19.35
C ALA A 285 -3.68 8.63 -18.31
N MET A 286 -3.31 8.64 -17.02
CA MET A 286 -4.08 8.01 -15.96
C MET A 286 -5.37 8.77 -15.60
N TYR A 287 -5.50 10.04 -15.99
CA TYR A 287 -6.71 10.82 -15.72
C TYR A 287 -7.83 10.47 -16.71
N THR A 288 -8.89 9.85 -16.19
CA THR A 288 -10.04 9.36 -16.99
C THR A 288 -11.31 10.21 -16.87
N GLY A 289 -11.20 11.45 -16.38
CA GLY A 289 -12.32 12.40 -16.22
C GLY A 289 -12.69 12.74 -14.78
N SER A 290 -12.07 12.10 -13.79
CA SER A 290 -12.24 12.38 -12.36
C SER A 290 -10.89 12.46 -11.63
N ALA A 291 -10.86 13.12 -10.47
CA ALA A 291 -9.67 13.14 -9.62
C ALA A 291 -9.18 11.71 -9.34
N THR A 292 -7.91 11.45 -9.65
CA THR A 292 -7.33 10.11 -9.69
C THR A 292 -6.10 10.07 -8.78
N ALA A 293 -5.99 9.05 -7.91
CA ALA A 293 -4.82 8.88 -7.08
C ALA A 293 -3.57 8.65 -7.95
N ALA A 294 -2.50 9.38 -7.69
CA ALA A 294 -1.24 9.19 -8.40
C ALA A 294 -0.61 7.83 -7.97
N PRO A 295 0.10 7.14 -8.88
CA PRO A 295 0.55 5.78 -8.64
C PRO A 295 1.64 5.74 -7.56
N ALA A 296 1.33 5.09 -6.43
CA ALA A 296 2.26 4.88 -5.33
C ALA A 296 3.53 4.13 -5.79
N GLY A 297 4.69 4.47 -5.21
CA GLY A 297 5.97 3.87 -5.60
C GLY A 297 6.45 4.24 -7.01
N ARG A 298 5.87 5.27 -7.63
CA ARG A 298 6.37 5.88 -8.88
C ARG A 298 6.89 7.29 -8.63
N LYS A 299 7.72 7.80 -9.53
CA LYS A 299 8.18 9.20 -9.55
C LYS A 299 8.19 9.74 -10.97
N ILE A 300 8.01 11.05 -11.13
CA ILE A 300 8.31 11.77 -12.38
C ILE A 300 9.66 12.48 -12.25
N LYS A 301 10.35 12.66 -13.39
CA LYS A 301 11.56 13.48 -13.49
C LYS A 301 11.35 14.53 -14.57
N GLY A 302 11.72 15.78 -14.31
CA GLY A 302 11.60 16.85 -15.30
C GLY A 302 12.31 18.13 -14.87
N THR A 303 12.49 19.04 -15.81
CA THR A 303 13.09 20.36 -15.57
C THR A 303 12.01 21.37 -15.20
N VAL A 304 12.28 22.19 -14.18
CA VAL A 304 11.47 23.35 -13.80
C VAL A 304 11.47 24.39 -14.93
N ILE A 305 10.31 24.63 -15.52
CA ILE A 305 10.09 25.64 -16.57
C ILE A 305 9.30 26.87 -16.08
N SER A 306 8.86 26.90 -14.82
CA SER A 306 8.25 28.08 -14.17
C SER A 306 9.27 28.90 -13.38
N ASP A 307 9.17 30.23 -13.38
CA ASP A 307 9.99 31.10 -12.54
C ASP A 307 9.21 31.58 -11.30
N ARG A 308 9.61 31.10 -10.11
CA ARG A 308 8.99 31.51 -8.83
C ARG A 308 9.33 32.94 -8.41
N THR A 309 10.41 33.52 -8.92
CA THR A 309 10.90 34.85 -8.49
C THR A 309 10.16 35.99 -9.20
N ALA A 310 9.63 35.73 -10.39
CA ALA A 310 8.89 36.69 -11.19
C ALA A 310 7.42 36.85 -10.77
N ASN A 311 6.94 36.09 -9.78
CA ASN A 311 5.57 36.12 -9.26
C ASN A 311 4.44 35.92 -10.29
N ASN A 312 4.72 35.51 -11.54
CA ASN A 312 3.68 35.20 -12.51
C ASN A 312 2.96 33.87 -12.21
N LEU A 313 3.39 33.12 -11.20
CA LEU A 313 2.70 31.92 -10.69
C LEU A 313 2.46 32.06 -9.17
N VAL A 314 1.50 31.30 -8.62
CA VAL A 314 1.33 31.21 -7.15
C VAL A 314 2.46 30.38 -6.55
N SER A 315 2.97 30.76 -5.37
CA SER A 315 4.19 30.17 -4.78
C SER A 315 4.12 28.67 -4.46
N GLN A 316 2.91 28.12 -4.42
CA GLN A 316 2.61 26.69 -4.23
C GLN A 316 2.79 25.86 -5.50
N ASN A 317 2.78 26.49 -6.68
CA ASN A 317 2.79 25.78 -7.96
C ASN A 317 4.16 25.89 -8.62
N VAL A 318 4.71 24.75 -9.04
CA VAL A 318 5.82 24.65 -9.99
C VAL A 318 5.32 24.03 -11.29
N ILE A 319 5.90 24.35 -12.42
CA ILE A 319 5.64 23.64 -13.68
C ILE A 319 6.94 22.96 -14.12
N ILE A 320 6.87 21.65 -14.35
CA ILE A 320 8.00 20.85 -14.84
C ILE A 320 7.68 20.19 -16.17
N GLN A 321 8.71 19.93 -16.96
CA GLN A 321 8.61 19.28 -18.28
C GLN A 321 9.70 18.21 -18.46
N ASP A 322 9.34 17.11 -19.12
CA ASP A 322 10.24 16.10 -19.65
C ASP A 322 10.15 16.04 -21.20
N ALA A 323 10.79 15.06 -21.83
CA ALA A 323 10.76 14.89 -23.29
C ALA A 323 9.38 14.46 -23.84
N THR A 324 8.44 14.05 -22.98
CA THR A 324 7.12 13.52 -23.34
C THR A 324 5.97 14.51 -23.12
N GLY A 325 6.15 15.47 -22.21
CA GLY A 325 5.17 16.50 -21.90
C GLY A 325 5.53 17.25 -20.61
N GLY A 326 4.60 18.07 -20.13
CA GLY A 326 4.77 18.79 -18.86
C GLY A 326 3.53 18.75 -17.99
N ILE A 327 3.71 19.12 -16.73
CA ILE A 327 2.66 19.09 -15.71
C ILE A 327 2.89 20.19 -14.67
N THR A 328 1.79 20.79 -14.24
CA THR A 328 1.77 21.68 -13.07
C THR A 328 1.74 20.83 -11.80
N VAL A 329 2.67 21.05 -10.88
CA VAL A 329 2.72 20.37 -9.58
C VAL A 329 2.43 21.38 -8.50
N ARG A 330 1.47 21.07 -7.63
CA ARG A 330 0.93 21.96 -6.61
C ARG A 330 1.19 21.38 -5.22
N PHE A 331 2.02 22.10 -4.47
CA PHE A 331 2.41 21.75 -3.11
C PHE A 331 1.45 22.36 -2.08
N GLY A 332 1.42 21.78 -0.87
CA GLY A 332 0.66 22.33 0.27
C GLY A 332 1.16 23.71 0.77
N GLY A 333 2.38 24.12 0.39
CA GLY A 333 3.00 25.39 0.78
C GLY A 333 3.98 25.89 -0.29
N SER A 334 4.64 27.01 -0.02
CA SER A 334 5.64 27.59 -0.95
C SER A 334 6.85 26.68 -1.16
N HIS A 335 7.41 26.67 -2.38
CA HIS A 335 8.62 25.89 -2.71
C HIS A 335 9.85 26.77 -3.03
N SER A 336 11.05 26.18 -2.93
CA SER A 336 12.34 26.81 -3.25
C SER A 336 12.87 26.51 -4.66
N LEU A 337 12.26 25.55 -5.37
CA LEU A 337 12.66 25.11 -6.71
C LEU A 337 12.80 26.29 -7.68
N SER A 338 13.92 26.33 -8.41
CA SER A 338 14.32 27.45 -9.26
C SER A 338 14.30 27.08 -10.74
N LEU A 339 14.11 28.08 -11.61
CA LEU A 339 14.02 27.89 -13.06
C LEU A 339 15.25 27.13 -13.60
N GLY A 340 15.00 26.13 -14.45
CA GLY A 340 16.05 25.32 -15.07
C GLY A 340 16.60 24.17 -14.21
N GLN A 341 16.17 24.01 -12.95
CA GLN A 341 16.57 22.85 -12.14
C GLN A 341 15.92 21.56 -12.66
N GLU A 342 16.69 20.47 -12.76
CA GLU A 342 16.13 19.12 -12.96
C GLU A 342 15.74 18.54 -11.60
N VAL A 343 14.52 18.01 -11.51
CA VAL A 343 13.95 17.49 -10.26
C VAL A 343 13.31 16.12 -10.45
N GLU A 344 13.35 15.30 -9.40
CA GLU A 344 12.50 14.13 -9.24
C GLU A 344 11.41 14.40 -8.19
N ILE A 345 10.18 14.03 -8.52
CA ILE A 345 9.01 14.20 -7.67
C ILE A 345 8.37 12.82 -7.46
N PRO A 346 8.49 12.22 -6.26
CA PRO A 346 7.75 11.02 -5.87
C PRO A 346 6.24 11.29 -5.94
N LEU A 347 5.45 10.32 -6.38
CA LEU A 347 4.01 10.47 -6.60
C LEU A 347 3.13 10.02 -5.42
N ASP A 348 3.73 9.41 -4.40
CA ASP A 348 3.04 8.91 -3.21
C ASP A 348 2.21 9.99 -2.48
N GLY A 349 0.91 9.74 -2.34
CA GLY A 349 -0.05 10.68 -1.73
C GLY A 349 -0.61 11.75 -2.68
N GLY A 350 -0.07 11.86 -3.90
CA GLY A 350 -0.51 12.83 -4.89
C GLY A 350 -1.87 12.52 -5.51
N THR A 351 -2.54 13.55 -6.00
CA THR A 351 -3.81 13.43 -6.74
C THR A 351 -3.71 14.13 -8.10
N LEU A 352 -3.90 13.38 -9.19
CA LEU A 352 -3.96 13.92 -10.54
C LEU A 352 -5.39 14.44 -10.81
N THR A 353 -5.53 15.72 -11.15
CA THR A 353 -6.83 16.39 -11.28
C THR A 353 -6.76 17.55 -12.28
N LEU A 354 -7.91 18.20 -12.53
CA LEU A 354 -8.01 19.45 -13.29
C LEU A 354 -8.36 20.61 -12.35
N TYR A 355 -7.63 21.71 -12.46
CA TYR A 355 -8.03 23.00 -11.88
C TYR A 355 -8.30 23.99 -13.00
N ALA A 356 -9.54 24.49 -13.10
CA ALA A 356 -9.97 25.32 -14.22
C ALA A 356 -9.53 24.75 -15.59
N GLN A 357 -9.76 23.44 -15.81
CA GLN A 357 -9.37 22.69 -17.02
C GLN A 357 -7.85 22.52 -17.27
N LEU A 358 -6.95 23.05 -16.42
CA LEU A 358 -5.52 22.77 -16.46
C LEU A 358 -5.20 21.48 -15.70
N MET A 359 -4.48 20.55 -16.31
CA MET A 359 -4.05 19.32 -15.62
C MET A 359 -2.92 19.60 -14.63
N GLN A 360 -3.09 19.13 -13.40
CA GLN A 360 -2.12 19.29 -12.32
C GLN A 360 -2.08 18.08 -11.38
N LEU A 361 -0.96 17.96 -10.68
CA LEU A 361 -0.75 17.03 -9.57
C LEU A 361 -0.82 17.81 -8.25
N GLU A 362 -1.86 17.57 -7.45
CA GLU A 362 -2.09 18.18 -6.13
C GLU A 362 -1.69 17.27 -4.97
N ASN A 363 -1.78 17.81 -3.75
CA ASN A 363 -1.43 17.16 -2.47
C ASN A 363 0.04 16.75 -2.35
N MET A 364 0.92 17.42 -3.09
CA MET A 364 2.36 17.15 -3.06
C MET A 364 3.05 17.87 -1.89
N SER A 365 4.16 17.29 -1.40
CA SER A 365 5.05 17.98 -0.47
C SER A 365 6.35 18.39 -1.17
N ALA A 366 6.71 19.67 -1.03
CA ALA A 366 7.97 20.21 -1.53
C ALA A 366 9.19 19.57 -0.83
N SER A 367 9.03 19.06 0.40
CA SER A 367 10.09 18.33 1.13
C SER A 367 10.50 17.01 0.46
N ASN A 368 9.66 16.45 -0.40
CA ASN A 368 9.87 15.14 -1.01
C ASN A 368 10.61 15.26 -2.36
N VAL A 369 10.79 16.48 -2.88
CA VAL A 369 11.38 16.73 -4.19
C VAL A 369 12.90 16.63 -4.10
N THR A 370 13.51 15.81 -4.95
CA THR A 370 14.96 15.71 -5.09
C THR A 370 15.42 16.62 -6.22
N VAL A 371 16.34 17.54 -5.97
CA VAL A 371 16.98 18.36 -7.01
C VAL A 371 18.23 17.63 -7.50
N LEU A 372 18.30 17.35 -8.81
CA LEU A 372 19.41 16.62 -9.43
C LEU A 372 20.51 17.54 -9.99
N GLY A 373 20.18 18.80 -10.24
CA GLY A 373 21.11 19.77 -10.85
C GLY A 373 20.37 20.83 -11.66
N VAL A 374 21.05 21.39 -12.66
CA VAL A 374 20.49 22.37 -13.61
C VAL A 374 20.60 21.80 -15.01
N ASN A 375 19.46 21.66 -15.70
CA ASN A 375 19.35 21.12 -17.05
C ASN A 375 18.24 21.88 -17.83
N PRO A 376 18.49 23.11 -18.31
CA PRO A 376 17.45 23.99 -18.85
C PRO A 376 16.83 23.43 -20.14
N VAL A 377 15.49 23.49 -20.24
CA VAL A 377 14.76 23.05 -21.43
C VAL A 377 14.89 24.09 -22.55
N THR A 378 15.26 23.62 -23.74
CA THR A 378 15.13 24.42 -24.97
C THR A 378 13.64 24.53 -25.34
N PRO A 379 13.07 25.75 -25.48
CA PRO A 379 11.66 25.91 -25.85
C PRO A 379 11.32 25.26 -27.19
N ARG A 380 10.14 24.64 -27.27
CA ARG A 380 9.62 24.11 -28.54
C ARG A 380 9.17 25.28 -29.42
N VAL A 381 9.70 25.42 -30.62
CA VAL A 381 9.16 26.38 -31.60
C VAL A 381 7.77 25.93 -32.00
N ALA A 382 6.79 26.83 -31.93
CA ALA A 382 5.39 26.56 -32.23
C ALA A 382 4.74 27.78 -32.87
N THR A 383 3.70 27.53 -33.66
CA THR A 383 2.74 28.56 -34.07
C THR A 383 1.53 28.54 -33.12
N ILE A 384 0.84 29.67 -33.00
CA ILE A 384 -0.36 29.79 -32.19
C ILE A 384 -1.47 28.86 -32.71
N GLN A 385 -1.60 28.69 -34.03
CA GLN A 385 -2.57 27.76 -34.59
C GLN A 385 -2.28 26.30 -34.19
N GLN A 386 -1.02 25.85 -34.22
CA GLN A 386 -0.63 24.50 -33.76
C GLN A 386 -0.96 24.26 -32.28
N ILE A 387 -0.88 25.29 -31.44
CA ILE A 387 -1.28 25.22 -30.03
C ILE A 387 -2.81 25.13 -29.91
N ASN A 388 -3.54 25.92 -30.70
CA ASN A 388 -5.00 25.92 -30.75
C ASN A 388 -5.58 24.59 -31.27
N ASP A 389 -4.97 23.96 -32.26
CA ASP A 389 -5.45 22.70 -32.85
C ASP A 389 -5.24 21.48 -31.94
N SER A 390 -4.37 21.57 -30.93
CA SER A 390 -3.98 20.41 -30.11
C SER A 390 -3.50 20.81 -28.71
N ILE A 391 -4.26 21.64 -27.98
CA ILE A 391 -3.85 22.20 -26.68
C ILE A 391 -3.31 21.15 -25.69
N SER A 392 -3.86 19.93 -25.67
CA SER A 392 -3.42 18.83 -24.82
C SER A 392 -2.01 18.28 -25.11
N LYS A 393 -1.45 18.56 -26.30
CA LYS A 393 -0.05 18.23 -26.68
C LYS A 393 0.96 19.32 -26.30
N TRP A 394 0.47 20.47 -25.85
CA TRP A 394 1.27 21.65 -25.55
C TRP A 394 1.14 22.12 -24.10
N GLU A 395 0.01 21.86 -23.45
CA GLU A 395 -0.27 22.20 -22.05
C GLU A 395 0.88 21.82 -21.11
N SER A 396 1.23 22.77 -20.24
CA SER A 396 2.35 22.72 -19.30
C SER A 396 3.72 22.49 -19.96
N THR A 397 3.90 22.75 -21.26
CA THR A 397 5.22 22.75 -21.93
C THR A 397 5.68 24.15 -22.33
N LEU A 398 7.00 24.32 -22.40
CA LEU A 398 7.67 25.56 -22.77
C LEU A 398 7.73 25.72 -24.30
N VAL A 399 7.19 26.82 -24.81
CA VAL A 399 7.16 27.17 -26.24
C VAL A 399 7.87 28.48 -26.54
N ARG A 400 8.35 28.63 -27.78
CA ARG A 400 8.83 29.87 -28.38
C ARG A 400 7.95 30.19 -29.60
N ILE A 401 7.24 31.31 -29.54
CA ILE A 401 6.45 31.86 -30.64
C ILE A 401 7.28 32.96 -31.29
N ASN A 402 7.59 32.81 -32.57
CA ASN A 402 8.34 33.83 -33.32
C ASN A 402 7.35 34.83 -33.97
N ASN A 403 7.78 36.08 -34.18
CA ASN A 403 7.00 37.10 -34.90
C ASN A 403 5.60 37.37 -34.32
N ALA A 404 5.46 37.31 -33.00
CA ALA A 404 4.23 37.55 -32.28
C ALA A 404 4.03 39.05 -31.99
N THR A 405 2.86 39.56 -32.32
CA THR A 405 2.34 40.87 -31.90
C THR A 405 1.44 40.73 -30.67
N VAL A 406 1.40 41.76 -29.81
CA VAL A 406 0.62 41.76 -28.56
C VAL A 406 -0.33 42.96 -28.51
N THR A 407 -1.61 42.74 -28.24
CA THR A 407 -2.67 43.77 -28.26
C THR A 407 -3.82 43.46 -27.29
N PRO A 408 -4.55 44.44 -26.72
CA PRO A 408 -4.20 45.84 -26.51
C PRO A 408 -3.95 46.13 -25.01
N GLY A 409 -2.82 46.75 -24.73
CA GLY A 409 -2.46 47.27 -23.41
C GLY A 409 -1.05 47.83 -23.45
N PRO A 410 -0.76 48.94 -22.74
CA PRO A 410 0.61 49.47 -22.71
C PRO A 410 1.58 48.53 -22.00
N THR A 411 1.09 47.62 -21.14
CA THR A 411 1.90 46.76 -20.27
C THR A 411 1.42 45.31 -20.23
N PHE A 412 2.30 44.37 -19.85
CA PHE A 412 2.00 42.93 -19.82
C PHE A 412 0.87 42.51 -18.87
N GLY A 413 0.80 43.14 -17.71
CA GLY A 413 -0.30 43.01 -16.74
C GLY A 413 -1.11 44.29 -16.72
N SER A 414 -2.06 44.40 -17.65
CA SER A 414 -2.89 45.60 -17.78
C SER A 414 -4.06 45.59 -16.80
N SER A 415 -4.50 46.77 -16.36
CA SER A 415 -5.78 46.96 -15.67
C SER A 415 -6.99 46.63 -16.57
N SER A 416 -6.78 46.55 -17.89
CA SER A 416 -7.73 46.09 -18.91
C SER A 416 -7.93 44.57 -18.93
N GLY A 417 -7.16 43.80 -18.15
CA GLY A 417 -7.16 42.34 -18.15
C GLY A 417 -6.06 41.73 -19.04
N ASN A 418 -6.33 40.52 -19.54
CA ASN A 418 -5.37 39.72 -20.27
C ASN A 418 -5.06 40.30 -21.66
N GLN A 419 -3.83 40.15 -22.11
CA GLN A 419 -3.42 40.56 -23.46
C GLN A 419 -3.79 39.47 -24.49
N SER A 420 -3.94 39.86 -25.76
CA SER A 420 -4.02 38.93 -26.90
C SER A 420 -2.68 38.91 -27.64
N MET A 421 -2.23 37.72 -28.01
CA MET A 421 -1.03 37.50 -28.83
C MET A 421 -1.45 36.91 -30.17
N ASN A 422 -0.87 37.39 -31.28
CA ASN A 422 -1.10 36.89 -32.63
C ASN A 422 0.22 36.81 -33.43
N ASP A 423 0.47 35.70 -34.12
CA ASP A 423 1.70 35.38 -34.87
C ASP A 423 1.47 35.30 -36.39
N GLY A 424 0.32 35.76 -36.88
CA GLY A 424 -0.15 35.61 -38.25
C GLY A 424 -0.85 34.29 -38.55
N THR A 425 -0.71 33.25 -37.70
CA THR A 425 -1.40 31.95 -37.87
C THR A 425 -2.70 31.86 -37.06
N GLY A 426 -2.74 32.52 -35.90
CA GLY A 426 -3.92 32.57 -35.03
C GLY A 426 -3.70 33.47 -33.82
N SER A 427 -4.71 33.55 -32.95
CA SER A 427 -4.64 34.33 -31.70
C SER A 427 -4.74 33.44 -30.46
N ILE A 428 -4.07 33.84 -29.37
CA ILE A 428 -4.14 33.22 -28.05
C ILE A 428 -4.03 34.27 -26.94
N THR A 429 -4.53 33.96 -25.74
CA THR A 429 -4.38 34.85 -24.58
C THR A 429 -2.93 34.83 -24.07
N LEU A 430 -2.34 36.00 -23.86
CA LEU A 430 -1.12 36.18 -23.10
C LEU A 430 -1.50 36.57 -21.66
N TYR A 431 -1.27 35.65 -20.72
CA TYR A 431 -1.68 35.81 -19.33
C TYR A 431 -0.52 36.26 -18.44
N THR A 432 -0.74 37.36 -17.73
CA THR A 432 0.17 37.91 -16.72
C THR A 432 -0.63 38.23 -15.46
N ARG A 433 -0.20 37.67 -14.32
CA ARG A 433 -0.77 38.03 -13.00
C ARG A 433 -0.45 39.49 -12.70
N ALA A 434 -1.40 40.21 -12.10
CA ALA A 434 -1.15 41.56 -11.58
C ALA A 434 0.00 41.63 -10.56
N ALA A 435 0.30 40.52 -9.87
CA ALA A 435 1.42 40.40 -8.93
C ALA A 435 2.78 40.08 -9.60
N ALA A 436 2.84 39.87 -10.92
CA ALA A 436 4.09 39.55 -11.61
C ALA A 436 5.04 40.76 -11.57
N THR A 437 6.33 40.52 -11.34
CA THR A 437 7.34 41.60 -11.19
C THR A 437 7.53 42.43 -12.45
N PHE A 438 7.10 41.92 -13.61
CA PHE A 438 7.13 42.57 -14.91
C PHE A 438 5.76 43.04 -15.42
N ALA A 439 4.70 43.01 -14.59
CA ALA A 439 3.35 43.37 -15.00
C ALA A 439 3.22 44.81 -15.54
N SER A 440 4.01 45.75 -14.99
CA SER A 440 4.11 47.14 -15.46
C SER A 440 5.09 47.33 -16.63
N GLY A 441 5.80 46.29 -17.07
CA GLY A 441 6.71 46.34 -18.21
C GLY A 441 5.93 46.48 -19.52
N ALA A 442 6.46 47.29 -20.45
CA ALA A 442 5.79 47.58 -21.71
C ALA A 442 5.75 46.34 -22.63
N VAL A 443 4.63 46.16 -23.34
CA VAL A 443 4.55 45.15 -24.42
C VAL A 443 5.38 45.60 -25.63
N PRO A 444 5.87 44.70 -26.49
CA PRO A 444 6.60 45.08 -27.70
C PRO A 444 5.76 45.96 -28.64
N ALA A 445 6.35 47.03 -29.15
CA ALA A 445 5.69 47.96 -30.09
C ALA A 445 5.52 47.39 -31.51
N GLY A 446 6.13 46.22 -31.79
CA GLY A 446 6.05 45.50 -33.05
C GLY A 446 6.21 43.99 -32.83
N PRO A 447 6.31 43.19 -33.89
CA PRO A 447 6.49 41.74 -33.76
C PRO A 447 7.76 41.40 -32.97
N ALA A 448 7.63 40.51 -32.00
CA ALA A 448 8.73 40.02 -31.16
C ALA A 448 8.68 38.49 -31.07
N THR A 449 9.74 37.89 -30.54
CA THR A 449 9.68 36.52 -30.06
C THR A 449 9.18 36.50 -28.63
N ILE A 450 8.17 35.67 -28.35
CA ILE A 450 7.69 35.42 -26.98
C ILE A 450 7.94 33.96 -26.60
N THR A 451 8.59 33.75 -25.47
CA THR A 451 8.72 32.44 -24.81
C THR A 451 7.69 32.33 -23.67
N GLY A 452 7.17 31.14 -23.42
CA GLY A 452 6.24 30.96 -22.31
C GLY A 452 5.74 29.54 -22.15
N VAL A 453 5.03 29.31 -21.05
CA VAL A 453 4.39 28.02 -20.75
C VAL A 453 2.95 28.06 -21.25
N VAL A 454 2.56 27.06 -22.04
CA VAL A 454 1.18 26.91 -22.50
C VAL A 454 0.31 26.40 -21.36
N GLY A 455 -0.88 26.98 -21.19
CA GLY A 455 -1.83 26.60 -20.16
C GLY A 455 -3.27 26.84 -20.56
N ARG A 456 -4.17 26.57 -19.61
CA ARG A 456 -5.62 26.74 -19.76
C ARG A 456 -6.21 27.37 -18.50
N PHE A 457 -7.32 28.08 -18.67
CA PHE A 457 -8.17 28.53 -17.58
C PHE A 457 -9.62 28.53 -18.04
N ASN A 458 -10.40 27.54 -17.57
CA ASN A 458 -11.72 27.19 -18.07
C ASN A 458 -11.70 26.91 -19.59
N SER A 459 -12.46 27.67 -20.38
CA SER A 459 -12.45 27.61 -21.84
C SER A 459 -11.25 28.33 -22.47
N THR A 460 -10.59 29.24 -21.75
CA THR A 460 -9.49 30.06 -22.27
C THR A 460 -8.21 29.23 -22.42
N ARG A 461 -7.59 29.33 -23.59
CA ARG A 461 -6.23 28.85 -23.88
C ARG A 461 -5.27 30.02 -23.74
N GLN A 462 -4.14 29.82 -23.07
CA GLN A 462 -3.24 30.91 -22.74
C GLN A 462 -1.77 30.50 -22.81
N ILE A 463 -0.90 31.48 -23.09
CA ILE A 463 0.53 31.40 -22.88
C ILE A 463 0.86 32.30 -21.69
N GLN A 464 1.71 31.80 -20.79
CA GLN A 464 2.16 32.52 -19.61
C GLN A 464 3.69 32.67 -19.64
N MET A 465 4.18 33.90 -19.72
CA MET A 465 5.63 34.15 -19.65
C MET A 465 6.16 33.83 -18.24
N ARG A 466 7.40 33.37 -18.16
CA ARG A 466 8.06 33.06 -16.89
C ARG A 466 8.54 34.36 -16.25
N ASN A 467 9.23 35.20 -17.01
CA ASN A 467 9.73 36.51 -16.59
C ASN A 467 9.93 37.45 -17.81
N ALA A 468 10.42 38.67 -17.60
CA ALA A 468 10.61 39.65 -18.66
C ALA A 468 11.63 39.25 -19.76
N SER A 469 12.56 38.33 -19.48
CA SER A 469 13.58 37.90 -20.46
C SER A 469 13.04 36.92 -21.52
N ASP A 470 11.78 36.51 -21.39
CA ASP A 470 11.08 35.70 -22.39
C ASP A 470 10.66 36.49 -23.65
N VAL A 471 10.93 37.80 -23.69
CA VAL A 471 10.61 38.72 -24.80
C VAL A 471 11.91 39.11 -25.51
N GLN A 472 12.00 38.85 -26.81
CA GLN A 472 13.22 39.05 -27.63
C GLN A 472 12.94 39.60 -29.02
#